data_AF-A0AAV0XNP6-F1
#
_entry.id   AF-A0AAV0XNP6-F1
#
_cell.length_a   1.000
_cell.length_b   1.000
_cell.length_c   1.000
_cell.angle_alpha   90.00
_cell.angle_beta   90.00
_cell.angle_gamma   90.00
#
_symmetry.space_group_name_H-M   'P 1'
#
loop_
_entity.id
_entity.type
_entity.pdbx_description
1 polymer ?
#
loop_
_entity_poly.entity_id
_entity_poly.type
_entity_poly.pdbx_seq_one_letter_code
_entity_poly.pdbx_strand_id
1 'polypeptide(L)' 'MFSNFDETNKDVVNIRQLDSVALQLLVDYIYTGEIIVTKENVQVLLPAASILQLDFVSAACAMFLQKQLESVIAE' A
#
# COMPACT_ATOMS: atom_id res chain seq x y z
N MET A 1 9.51 -11.09 22.50
CA MET A 1 8.34 -10.23 22.18
C MET A 1 8.86 -8.84 21.92
N PHE A 2 8.50 -8.24 20.77
CA PHE A 2 9.05 -6.97 20.30
C PHE A 2 8.34 -5.75 20.95
N SER A 3 8.34 -5.66 22.28
CA SER A 3 7.59 -4.62 23.01
C SER A 3 8.40 -3.37 23.38
N ASN A 4 9.66 -3.28 22.95
CA ASN A 4 10.57 -2.20 23.35
C ASN A 4 11.21 -1.53 22.12
N PHE A 5 10.39 -0.99 21.23
CA PHE A 5 10.86 -0.09 20.20
C PHE A 5 10.99 1.32 20.76
N ASP A 6 12.13 1.97 20.52
CA ASP A 6 12.32 3.38 20.83
C ASP A 6 11.28 4.27 20.13
N GLU A 7 10.67 3.81 19.03
CA GLU A 7 9.61 4.54 18.36
C GLU A 7 8.27 4.56 19.11
N THR A 8 8.01 3.63 20.03
CA THR A 8 6.68 3.47 20.67
C THR A 8 6.19 4.74 21.38
N ASN A 9 7.09 5.56 21.93
CA ASN A 9 6.76 6.77 22.68
C ASN A 9 7.15 8.07 21.95
N LYS A 10 7.35 8.02 20.63
CA LYS A 10 7.70 9.21 19.83
C LYS A 10 6.46 9.79 19.16
N ASP A 11 6.30 11.11 19.28
CA ASP A 11 5.24 11.85 18.56
C ASP A 11 5.44 11.85 17.04
N VAL A 12 6.68 11.64 16.58
CA VAL A 12 7.04 11.62 15.17
C VAL A 12 7.79 10.33 14.85
N VAL A 13 7.27 9.56 13.90
CA VAL A 13 7.88 8.33 13.39
C VAL A 13 8.36 8.56 11.97
N ASN A 14 9.65 8.28 11.72
CA ASN A 14 10.23 8.39 10.38
C ASN A 14 10.06 7.07 9.63
N ILE A 15 9.12 7.04 8.69
CA ILE A 15 8.84 5.88 7.85
C ILE A 15 9.74 5.92 6.62
N ARG A 16 10.61 4.92 6.47
CA ARG A 16 11.56 4.81 5.35
C ARG A 16 11.07 3.81 4.31
N GLN A 17 11.65 3.87 3.11
CA GLN A 17 11.43 2.91 2.01
C GLN A 17 10.02 2.91 1.43
N LEU A 18 9.22 3.92 1.75
CA LEU A 18 7.87 4.11 1.24
C LEU A 18 7.83 5.40 0.41
N ASP A 19 7.16 5.32 -0.72
CA ASP A 19 6.84 6.50 -1.52
C ASP A 19 5.84 7.38 -0.76
N SER A 20 6.05 8.69 -0.75
CA SER A 20 5.23 9.63 0.03
C SER A 20 3.79 9.67 -0.46
N VAL A 21 3.57 9.56 -1.78
CA VAL A 21 2.24 9.58 -2.38
C VAL A 21 1.51 8.27 -2.05
N ALA A 22 2.20 7.14 -2.15
CA ALA A 22 1.64 5.85 -1.75
C ALA A 22 1.26 5.83 -0.26
N LEU A 23 2.13 6.32 0.63
CA LEU A 23 1.85 6.39 2.05
C LEU A 23 0.62 7.27 2.34
N GLN A 24 0.51 8.43 1.68
CA GLN A 24 -0.62 9.33 1.86
C GLN A 24 -1.94 8.67 1.46
N LEU A 25 -1.99 7.99 0.30
CA LEU A 25 -3.17 7.25 -0.14
C LEU A 25 -3.57 6.13 0.84
N LEU A 26 -2.59 5.44 1.42
CA LEU A 26 -2.85 4.39 2.41
C LEU A 26 -3.38 4.96 3.73
N VAL A 27 -2.87 6.11 4.16
CA VAL A 27 -3.40 6.82 5.34
C VAL A 27 -4.84 7.28 5.08
N ASP A 28 -5.12 7.87 3.92
CA ASP A 28 -6.47 8.28 3.55
C ASP A 28 -7.41 7.07 3.55
N TYR A 29 -6.98 5.92 3.01
CA TYR A 29 -7.72 4.65 3.08
C TYR A 29 -7.97 4.19 4.52
N ILE A 30 -6.98 4.27 5.42
CA ILE A 30 -7.14 3.86 6.82
C ILE A 30 -8.23 4.69 7.52
N TYR A 31 -8.34 5.97 7.19
CA TYR A 31 -9.35 6.86 7.78
C TYR A 31 -10.72 6.82 7.09
N THR A 32 -10.77 6.55 5.79
CA THR A 32 -12.01 6.62 4.99
C THR A 32 -12.61 5.26 4.64
N GLY A 33 -11.78 4.22 4.60
CA GLY A 33 -12.13 2.89 4.08
C GLY A 33 -12.17 2.80 2.55
N GLU A 34 -11.86 3.88 1.84
CA GLU A 34 -11.95 3.95 0.38
C GLU A 34 -10.56 4.10 -0.26
N ILE A 35 -10.31 3.38 -1.36
CA ILE A 35 -9.07 3.52 -2.12
C ILE A 35 -9.29 3.28 -3.60
N ILE A 36 -8.68 4.13 -4.43
CA ILE A 36 -8.77 4.07 -5.88
C ILE A 36 -7.43 3.56 -6.43
N VAL A 37 -7.46 2.35 -6.99
CA VAL A 37 -6.29 1.74 -7.65
C VAL A 37 -6.32 2.08 -9.13
N THR A 38 -5.20 2.62 -9.63
CA THR A 38 -5.00 3.06 -11.02
C THR A 38 -3.70 2.47 -11.58
N LYS A 39 -3.48 2.56 -12.90
CA LYS A 39 -2.25 2.04 -13.51
C LYS A 39 -1.01 2.79 -13.02
N GLU A 40 -1.19 4.06 -12.72
CA GLU A 40 -0.12 4.98 -12.33
C GLU A 40 0.29 4.75 -10.87
N ASN A 41 -0.67 4.48 -9.98
CA ASN A 41 -0.38 4.31 -8.55
C ASN A 41 -0.11 2.86 -8.13
N VAL A 42 -0.62 1.84 -8.84
CA VAL A 42 -0.58 0.44 -8.39
C VAL A 42 0.85 -0.08 -8.19
N GLN A 43 1.82 0.42 -8.96
CA GLN A 43 3.23 0.02 -8.87
C GLN A 43 3.89 0.43 -7.56
N VAL A 44 3.53 1.61 -7.04
CA VAL A 44 4.05 2.13 -5.75
C VAL A 44 3.14 1.73 -4.59
N LEU A 45 1.84 1.55 -4.84
CA LEU A 45 0.85 1.23 -3.83
C LEU A 45 0.93 -0.23 -3.37
N LEU A 46 1.17 -1.18 -4.27
CA LEU A 46 1.31 -2.60 -3.92
C LEU A 46 2.44 -2.87 -2.92
N PRO A 47 3.71 -2.46 -3.17
CA PRO A 47 4.78 -2.69 -2.21
C PRO A 47 4.52 -1.93 -0.90
N ALA A 48 3.91 -0.75 -0.97
CA ALA A 48 3.58 0.01 0.22
C ALA A 48 2.54 -0.67 1.12
N ALA A 49 1.45 -1.17 0.52
CA ALA A 49 0.43 -1.93 1.22
C ALA A 49 0.99 -3.22 1.82
N SER A 50 1.94 -3.87 1.13
CA SER A 50 2.61 -5.08 1.63
C SER A 50 3.48 -4.79 2.86
N ILE A 51 4.27 -3.71 2.84
CA ILE A 51 5.11 -3.30 3.99
C ILE A 51 4.23 -2.98 5.21
N LEU A 52 3.11 -2.28 5.00
CA LEU A 52 2.18 -1.90 6.07
C LEU A 52 1.18 -2.99 6.44
N GLN A 53 1.25 -4.17 5.81
CA GLN A 53 0.37 -5.32 6.06
C GLN A 53 -1.12 -4.98 5.89
N LEU A 54 -1.45 -4.18 4.88
CA LEU A 54 -2.81 -3.84 4.50
C LEU A 54 -3.33 -4.85 3.47
N ASP A 55 -3.67 -6.05 3.94
CA ASP A 55 -3.99 -7.22 3.09
C ASP A 55 -5.11 -6.98 2.07
N PHE A 56 -6.13 -6.21 2.45
CA PHE A 56 -7.22 -5.88 1.53
C PHE A 56 -6.73 -5.03 0.35
N VAL A 57 -5.87 -4.04 0.63
CA VAL A 57 -5.33 -3.14 -0.39
C VAL A 57 -4.31 -3.87 -1.27
N SER A 58 -3.45 -4.70 -0.67
CA SER A 58 -2.45 -5.47 -1.42
C SER A 58 -3.14 -6.48 -2.36
N ALA A 59 -4.21 -7.15 -1.91
CA ALA A 59 -5.02 -8.03 -2.73
C ALA A 59 -5.72 -7.27 -3.88
N ALA A 60 -6.31 -6.11 -3.60
CA ALA A 60 -6.92 -5.27 -4.63
C ALA A 60 -5.92 -4.85 -5.72
N CYS A 61 -4.71 -4.44 -5.31
CA CYS A 61 -3.63 -4.11 -6.23
C CYS A 61 -3.17 -5.31 -7.06
N ALA A 62 -3.01 -6.48 -6.44
CA ALA A 62 -2.62 -7.71 -7.13
C ALA A 62 -3.68 -8.14 -8.17
N MET A 63 -4.97 -8.10 -7.80
CA MET A 63 -6.07 -8.40 -8.73
C MET A 63 -6.11 -7.42 -9.90
N PHE A 64 -5.87 -6.12 -9.64
CA PHE A 64 -5.81 -5.11 -10.69
C PHE A 64 -4.68 -5.40 -11.69
N LEU A 65 -3.48 -5.72 -11.21
CA LEU A 65 -2.34 -6.09 -12.04
C LEU A 65 -2.58 -7.38 -12.83
N GLN A 66 -3.17 -8.39 -12.19
CA GLN A 66 -3.50 -9.66 -12.86
C GLN A 66 -4.45 -9.44 -14.03
N LYS A 67 -5.52 -8.65 -13.85
CA LYS A 67 -6.46 -8.32 -14.94
C LYS A 67 -5.80 -7.58 -16.10
N GLN A 68 -4.84 -6.70 -15.83
CA GLN A 68 -4.07 -6.04 -16.89
C GLN A 68 -3.20 -7.04 -17.66
N LEU A 69 -2.61 -8.03 -16.96
CA LEU A 69 -1.81 -9.06 -17.61
C LEU A 69 -2.66 -10.01 -18.47
N GLU A 70 -3.81 -10.44 -17.96
CA GLU A 70 -4.76 -11.30 -18.68
C GLU A 70 -5.28 -10.63 -19.96
N SER A 71 -5.44 -9.30 -19.97
CA SER A 71 -5.80 -8.56 -21.18
C SER A 71 -4.75 -8.59 -22.29
N VAL A 72 -3.49 -8.91 -21.97
CA VAL A 72 -2.38 -9.01 -22.95
C VAL A 72 -2.27 -10.42 -23.56
N ILE A 73 -2.87 -11.44 -22.93
CA ILE A 73 -2.78 -12.85 -23.37
C ILE A 73 -3.99 -13.25 -24.26
N ALA A 74 -4.95 -12.33 -24.45
CA ALA A 74 -6.16 -12.54 -25.25
C ALA A 74 -6.12 -11.90 -26.66
N GLU A 75 -4.94 -11.45 -27.11
CA GLU A 75 -4.61 -11.09 -28.50
C GLU A 75 -3.59 -12.08 -29.09
#